data_AF-A0AAD3M9E5-F1
#
_entry.id   AF-A0AAD3M9E5-F1
#
_cell.length_a   1.000
_cell.length_b   1.000
_cell.length_c   1.000
_cell.angle_alpha   90.00
_cell.angle_beta   90.00
_cell.angle_gamma   90.00
#
_symmetry.space_group_name_H-M   'P 1'
#
loop_
_entity.id
_entity.type
_entity.pdbx_description
1 polymer ?
#
loop_
_entity_poly.entity_id
_entity_poly.type
_entity_poly.pdbx_seq_one_letter_code
_entity_poly.pdbx_strand_id
1 'polypeptide(L)'
;MPRSSGGSVKELCWPGTATYEQSCEAYKHKGNASGHYYIDVDGSGPIKPQLIYCNMTEDTAWMVIQHNNTELTRVHSSPERSQHSAHFDYASEEEQLTAVISQSQHCEQELSYYCRKSRLLNTPEGAPFSWWVGGLDPGQIQTYWGGAQPGSRQCVCGLQDTCLDPDHYCNCDADYDQWANDSGLLTHKESLPVRSLVLGDIQRPGSEAAYRVGPLRCHGDKNFWNAAFFDTEKSYLHFPTFHGELNADISFLFKTTSSSGVFLENLGIKDFIRIELSSSSEVVFSFDVGNGPLEVRVETSVPLNDNRWHSVRAERNVKEALLRVDEFPAATQEAPADGHIHLQLNSQLFIGGTASRQKGFLGCIRSLQLNGITLDLEERAKITPGVQPGCPGHCSSYGPLCQNQGRCVEKTNGFSCDCGQSAYTGAFCHKEVSASFKSTVSITYMLKEPYEVSRNSSVWPSSIYSDMTLRGENISLSFRTHQSPALLLYVNSFYREYVALLINKHDELELRYKLHSGRDVEVLGSRVMNLADGRLHTVTIRRLADTVSVQIDQNAREDFNLTSDVEFNNIKSLILGRVQ
;
A
#
# COMPACT_ATOMS: atom_id res chain seq x y z
N MET A 1 40.92 -30.78 38.03
CA MET A 1 41.04 -29.77 36.95
C MET A 1 40.28 -30.26 35.74
N PRO A 2 39.20 -29.57 35.37
CA PRO A 2 39.06 -29.15 33.98
C PRO A 2 38.75 -27.65 33.90
N ARG A 3 39.23 -27.05 32.82
CA ARG A 3 39.22 -25.61 32.51
C ARG A 3 37.80 -25.12 32.25
N SER A 4 37.39 -24.06 32.95
CA SER A 4 36.26 -23.22 32.55
C SER A 4 36.70 -22.37 31.37
N SER A 5 36.12 -22.66 30.20
CA SER A 5 36.15 -21.78 29.03
C SER A 5 35.31 -20.53 29.35
N GLY A 6 35.95 -19.37 29.38
CA GLY A 6 35.27 -18.08 29.48
C GLY A 6 34.35 -17.87 28.29
N GLY A 7 33.05 -17.87 28.54
CA GLY A 7 32.05 -17.33 27.62
C GLY A 7 32.16 -15.81 27.64
N SER A 8 32.66 -15.25 26.54
CA SER A 8 32.54 -13.82 26.24
C SER A 8 31.05 -13.49 26.15
N VAL A 9 30.50 -12.87 27.19
CA VAL A 9 29.22 -12.15 27.11
C VAL A 9 29.44 -11.05 26.07
N LYS A 10 28.88 -11.22 24.88
CA LYS A 10 28.80 -10.12 23.90
C LYS A 10 27.92 -9.05 24.56
N GLU A 11 28.54 -7.96 25.00
CA GLU A 11 27.84 -6.73 25.33
C GLU A 11 26.95 -6.35 24.13
N LEU A 12 25.63 -6.39 24.33
CA LEU A 12 24.67 -5.75 23.44
C LEU A 12 24.81 -4.24 23.59
N CYS A 13 25.83 -3.69 22.94
CA CYS A 13 25.87 -2.27 22.62
C CYS A 13 24.80 -2.04 21.54
N TRP A 14 23.67 -1.45 21.93
CA TRP A 14 22.64 -0.97 21.01
C TRP A 14 23.25 0.10 20.09
N PRO A 15 23.24 -0.08 18.76
CA PRO A 15 23.87 0.86 17.85
C PRO A 15 22.93 2.04 17.56
N GLY A 16 22.92 3.05 18.44
CA GLY A 16 22.35 4.36 18.14
C GLY A 16 20.83 4.42 17.93
N THR A 17 20.34 5.64 17.76
CA THR A 17 18.92 5.94 17.54
C THR A 17 18.49 5.49 16.13
N ALA A 18 17.41 4.71 16.03
CA ALA A 18 16.80 4.34 14.74
C ALA A 18 16.55 5.60 13.88
N THR A 19 17.07 5.61 12.66
CA THR A 19 17.08 6.78 11.75
C THR A 19 16.11 6.64 10.58
N TYR A 20 15.67 5.41 10.30
CA TYR A 20 14.82 5.08 9.17
C TYR A 20 13.50 4.48 9.65
N GLU A 21 12.47 4.50 8.80
CA GLU A 21 11.18 3.92 9.14
C GLU A 21 11.17 2.40 9.01
N GLN A 22 10.29 1.75 9.77
CA GLN A 22 10.20 0.29 9.86
C GLN A 22 9.50 -0.36 8.67
N SER A 23 8.77 0.40 7.84
CA SER A 23 8.06 -0.13 6.69
C SER A 23 7.72 0.94 5.63
N CYS A 24 7.36 0.49 4.43
CA CYS A 24 6.79 1.37 3.41
C CYS A 24 5.46 1.99 3.86
N GLU A 25 4.73 1.33 4.77
CA GLU A 25 3.50 1.86 5.35
C GLU A 25 3.80 3.11 6.20
N ALA A 26 4.83 3.05 7.03
CA ALA A 26 5.28 4.19 7.83
C ALA A 26 5.73 5.38 6.95
N TYR A 27 6.52 5.13 5.90
CA TYR A 27 6.89 6.18 4.93
C TYR A 27 5.68 6.79 4.22
N LYS A 28 4.71 5.97 3.77
CA LYS A 28 3.47 6.47 3.16
C LYS A 28 2.75 7.45 4.10
N HIS A 29 2.70 7.15 5.39
CA HIS A 29 2.05 8.00 6.39
C HIS A 29 2.84 9.27 6.77
N LYS A 30 4.09 9.40 6.33
CA LYS A 30 4.85 10.66 6.32
C LYS A 30 4.64 11.49 5.04
N GLY A 31 3.84 11.01 4.10
CA GLY A 31 3.56 11.68 2.83
C GLY A 31 4.56 11.38 1.71
N ASN A 32 5.42 10.38 1.90
CA ASN A 32 6.36 9.94 0.87
C ASN A 32 5.65 9.13 -0.23
N ALA A 33 6.01 9.37 -1.50
CA ALA A 33 5.48 8.62 -2.64
C ALA A 33 6.30 7.35 -2.94
N SER A 34 5.98 6.61 -4.02
CA SER A 34 6.77 5.45 -4.43
C SER A 34 8.24 5.81 -4.72
N GLY A 35 9.15 4.96 -4.27
CA GLY A 35 10.60 5.23 -4.33
C GLY A 35 11.42 4.19 -3.60
N HIS A 36 12.74 4.37 -3.59
CA HIS A 36 13.65 3.54 -2.80
C HIS A 36 13.84 4.16 -1.42
N TYR A 37 13.64 3.36 -0.37
CA TYR A 37 13.76 3.78 1.02
C TYR A 37 14.59 2.77 1.80
N TYR A 38 15.37 3.26 2.76
CA TYR A 38 15.97 2.38 3.76
C TYR A 38 14.88 1.99 4.75
N ILE A 39 14.69 0.69 4.93
CA ILE A 39 13.69 0.09 5.81
C ILE A 39 14.42 -0.58 6.97
N ASP A 40 14.07 -0.17 8.18
CA ASP A 40 14.68 -0.59 9.44
C ASP A 40 13.64 -1.31 10.31
N VAL A 41 13.42 -2.59 10.02
CA VAL A 41 12.27 -3.40 10.50
C VAL A 41 12.22 -3.63 12.01
N ASP A 42 13.33 -3.44 12.71
CA ASP A 42 13.44 -3.57 14.17
C ASP A 42 13.93 -2.27 14.84
N GLY A 43 14.14 -1.20 14.07
CA GLY A 43 14.50 0.12 14.56
C GLY A 43 15.87 0.12 15.25
N SER A 44 15.88 0.19 16.58
CA SER A 44 17.17 0.15 17.32
C SER A 44 17.71 -1.25 17.51
N GLY A 45 17.04 -2.29 16.99
CA GLY A 45 17.50 -3.66 17.05
C GLY A 45 18.77 -3.97 16.23
N PRO A 46 19.19 -5.25 16.20
CA PRO A 46 20.42 -5.66 15.55
C PRO A 46 20.32 -5.80 14.01
N ILE A 47 19.13 -5.80 13.42
CA ILE A 47 18.96 -5.95 11.98
C ILE A 47 19.35 -4.63 11.31
N LYS A 48 20.15 -4.71 10.24
CA LYS A 48 20.62 -3.51 9.56
C LYS A 48 19.55 -2.98 8.59
N PRO A 49 19.39 -1.64 8.48
CA PRO A 49 18.49 -1.06 7.50
C PRO A 49 18.85 -1.48 6.07
N GLN A 50 17.84 -1.83 5.27
CA GLN A 50 18.01 -2.30 3.89
C GLN A 50 17.30 -1.37 2.90
N LEU A 51 17.94 -1.09 1.76
CA LEU A 51 17.30 -0.33 0.67
C LEU A 51 16.27 -1.22 -0.04
N ILE A 52 14.99 -0.83 0.00
CA ILE A 52 13.86 -1.54 -0.60
C ILE A 52 13.05 -0.56 -1.46
N TYR A 53 12.51 -1.04 -2.59
CA TYR A 53 11.58 -0.26 -3.39
C TYR A 53 10.18 -0.32 -2.79
N CYS A 54 9.67 0.84 -2.35
CA CYS A 54 8.29 1.02 -1.94
C CYS A 54 7.44 1.40 -3.14
N ASN A 55 6.50 0.52 -3.51
CA ASN A 55 5.46 0.84 -4.49
C ASN A 55 4.17 1.21 -3.75
N MET A 56 3.94 2.51 -3.60
CA MET A 56 2.80 3.08 -2.89
C MET A 56 1.68 3.43 -3.87
N THR A 57 0.57 2.71 -3.75
CA THR A 57 -0.67 2.96 -4.46
C THR A 57 -1.67 3.67 -3.53
N GLU A 58 -2.83 4.05 -4.09
CA GLU A 58 -3.95 4.60 -3.31
C GLU A 58 -4.28 3.72 -2.10
N ASP A 59 -4.30 2.40 -2.29
CA ASP A 59 -4.74 1.47 -1.27
C ASP A 59 -3.64 0.85 -0.42
N THR A 60 -2.43 0.70 -0.96
CA THR A 60 -1.42 -0.20 -0.37
C THR A 60 -0.02 0.36 -0.53
N ALA A 61 0.85 0.12 0.46
CA ALA A 61 2.28 0.40 0.37
C ALA A 61 3.07 -0.92 0.29
N TRP A 62 3.49 -1.30 -0.91
CA TRP A 62 4.22 -2.55 -1.15
C TRP A 62 5.72 -2.38 -0.96
N MET A 63 6.33 -3.22 -0.14
CA MET A 63 7.76 -3.55 -0.17
C MET A 63 8.02 -4.54 -1.31
N VAL A 64 8.87 -4.16 -2.27
CA VAL A 64 9.25 -5.01 -3.40
C VAL A 64 10.71 -5.45 -3.23
N ILE A 65 10.92 -6.73 -2.95
CA ILE A 65 12.23 -7.31 -2.68
C ILE A 65 12.64 -8.18 -3.87
N GLN A 66 13.70 -7.73 -4.56
CA GLN A 66 14.24 -8.38 -5.74
C GLN A 66 15.19 -9.52 -5.38
N HIS A 67 15.28 -10.49 -6.30
CA HIS A 67 16.32 -11.50 -6.33
C HIS A 67 17.06 -11.47 -7.67
N ASN A 68 18.09 -12.30 -7.81
CA ASN A 68 19.03 -12.32 -8.94
C ASN A 68 18.42 -12.50 -10.35
N ASN A 69 17.20 -13.01 -10.52
CA ASN A 69 16.60 -13.27 -11.83
C ASN A 69 15.05 -13.31 -11.80
N THR A 70 14.39 -12.25 -12.26
CA THR A 70 12.92 -12.18 -12.37
C THR A 70 12.39 -12.26 -13.82
N GLU A 71 13.31 -12.54 -14.76
CA GLU A 71 13.01 -12.64 -16.18
C GLU A 71 12.53 -14.04 -16.57
N LEU A 72 11.79 -14.13 -17.67
CA LEU A 72 11.34 -15.42 -18.20
C LEU A 72 12.54 -16.24 -18.68
N THR A 73 12.80 -17.36 -18.03
CA THR A 73 13.94 -18.23 -18.32
C THR A 73 13.49 -19.47 -19.06
N ARG A 74 13.97 -19.66 -20.30
CA ARG A 74 13.71 -20.87 -21.09
C ARG A 74 14.66 -22.00 -20.68
N VAL A 75 14.10 -23.19 -20.56
CA VAL A 75 14.82 -24.43 -20.26
C VAL A 75 14.79 -25.30 -21.50
N HIS A 76 15.98 -25.53 -22.06
CA HIS A 76 16.14 -26.38 -23.23
C HIS A 76 16.31 -27.84 -22.82
N SER A 77 15.75 -28.75 -23.60
CA SER A 77 15.94 -30.19 -23.42
C SER A 77 17.41 -30.57 -23.52
N SER A 78 17.92 -31.32 -22.56
CA SER A 78 19.24 -31.92 -22.62
C SER A 78 19.17 -33.42 -22.28
N PRO A 79 19.69 -34.31 -23.13
CA PRO A 79 19.69 -35.75 -22.85
C PRO A 79 20.59 -36.13 -21.67
N GLU A 80 21.50 -35.26 -21.23
CA GLU A 80 22.39 -35.50 -20.08
C GLU A 80 21.84 -34.96 -18.75
N ARG A 81 20.82 -34.07 -18.79
CA ARG A 81 20.23 -33.46 -17.60
C ARG A 81 18.77 -33.84 -17.48
N SER A 82 18.47 -34.69 -16.51
CA SER A 82 17.08 -35.07 -16.19
C SER A 82 16.30 -33.95 -15.51
N GLN A 83 17.00 -32.98 -14.89
CA GLN A 83 16.43 -31.88 -14.12
C GLN A 83 17.19 -30.57 -14.37
N HIS A 84 16.47 -29.46 -14.29
CA HIS A 84 17.01 -28.10 -14.22
C HIS A 84 16.75 -27.53 -12.83
N SER A 85 17.79 -27.02 -12.18
CA SER A 85 17.69 -26.37 -10.88
C SER A 85 18.06 -24.89 -10.98
N ALA A 86 17.24 -24.03 -10.38
CA ALA A 86 17.48 -22.61 -10.26
C ALA A 86 17.48 -22.19 -8.80
N HIS A 87 18.38 -21.29 -8.42
CA HIS A 87 18.46 -20.71 -7.07
C HIS A 87 18.30 -19.19 -7.14
N PHE A 88 17.56 -18.63 -6.21
CA PHE A 88 17.20 -17.22 -6.19
C PHE A 88 17.85 -16.52 -5.00
N ASP A 89 18.93 -15.80 -5.28
CA ASP A 89 19.65 -14.99 -4.29
C ASP A 89 18.92 -13.66 -4.11
N TYR A 90 18.37 -13.41 -2.93
CA TYR A 90 17.68 -12.16 -2.60
C TYR A 90 18.67 -11.06 -2.26
N ALA A 91 18.32 -9.82 -2.59
CA ALA A 91 19.13 -8.65 -2.23
C ALA A 91 19.08 -8.31 -0.72
N SER A 92 18.22 -8.97 0.05
CA SER A 92 18.05 -8.77 1.49
C SER A 92 18.60 -9.96 2.27
N GLU A 93 19.21 -9.68 3.41
CA GLU A 93 19.68 -10.69 4.37
C GLU A 93 18.51 -11.49 4.97
N GLU A 94 18.80 -12.67 5.51
CA GLU A 94 17.78 -13.62 5.97
C GLU A 94 16.95 -13.08 7.15
N GLU A 95 17.59 -12.40 8.10
CA GLU A 95 16.90 -11.79 9.25
C GLU A 95 15.94 -10.70 8.79
N GLN A 96 16.33 -9.90 7.80
CA GLN A 96 15.50 -8.85 7.20
C GLN A 96 14.30 -9.46 6.47
N LEU A 97 14.51 -10.49 5.64
CA LEU A 97 13.42 -11.20 4.95
C LEU A 97 12.40 -11.77 5.92
N THR A 98 12.89 -12.42 6.99
CA THR A 98 12.07 -13.01 8.04
C THR A 98 11.22 -11.95 8.75
N ALA A 99 11.84 -10.83 9.12
CA ALA A 99 11.15 -9.71 9.76
C ALA A 99 10.09 -9.09 8.84
N VAL A 100 10.42 -8.80 7.58
CA VAL A 100 9.46 -8.25 6.61
C VAL A 100 8.25 -9.16 6.44
N ILE A 101 8.44 -10.46 6.20
CA ILE A 101 7.33 -11.40 5.97
C ILE A 101 6.44 -11.54 7.20
N SER A 102 7.04 -11.67 8.40
CA SER A 102 6.30 -11.87 9.64
C SER A 102 5.46 -10.64 10.05
N GLN A 103 6.04 -9.45 9.92
CA GLN A 103 5.40 -8.17 10.26
C GLN A 103 4.38 -7.71 9.21
N SER A 104 4.53 -8.12 7.95
CA SER A 104 3.59 -7.77 6.89
C SER A 104 2.23 -8.43 7.09
N GLN A 105 1.17 -7.72 6.70
CA GLN A 105 -0.19 -8.27 6.71
C GLN A 105 -0.33 -9.33 5.64
N HIS A 106 0.16 -9.04 4.44
CA HIS A 106 0.10 -9.92 3.27
C HIS A 106 1.43 -9.92 2.52
N CYS A 107 1.79 -11.07 1.96
CA CYS A 107 2.89 -11.18 1.02
C CYS A 107 2.47 -12.07 -0.15
N GLU A 108 2.99 -11.75 -1.32
CA GLU A 108 2.78 -12.52 -2.53
C GLU A 108 4.04 -12.61 -3.39
N GLN A 109 4.09 -13.66 -4.20
CA GLN A 109 5.15 -13.85 -5.20
C GLN A 109 4.59 -14.56 -6.43
N GLU A 110 4.94 -14.08 -7.63
CA GLU A 110 4.56 -14.74 -8.87
C GLU A 110 5.39 -16.01 -9.06
N LEU A 111 4.73 -17.13 -9.38
CA LEU A 111 5.36 -18.35 -9.84
C LEU A 111 4.64 -18.85 -11.10
N SER A 112 5.36 -18.80 -12.22
CA SER A 112 4.81 -19.11 -13.54
C SER A 112 5.62 -20.23 -14.20
N TYR A 113 4.92 -21.25 -14.69
CA TYR A 113 5.47 -22.32 -15.51
C TYR A 113 4.80 -22.37 -16.86
N TYR A 114 5.61 -22.52 -17.91
CA TYR A 114 5.19 -22.67 -19.28
C TYR A 114 5.78 -23.96 -19.81
N CYS A 115 4.99 -24.74 -20.51
CA CYS A 115 5.36 -26.07 -20.92
C CYS A 115 4.88 -26.39 -22.33
N ARG A 116 5.62 -27.28 -22.96
CA ARG A 116 5.24 -28.00 -24.17
C ARG A 116 5.85 -29.39 -24.08
N LYS A 117 5.02 -30.44 -24.10
CA LYS A 117 5.45 -31.82 -23.86
C LYS A 117 6.30 -31.98 -22.58
N SER A 118 5.95 -31.26 -21.52
CA SER A 118 6.71 -31.26 -20.27
C SER A 118 5.76 -31.15 -19.08
N ARG A 119 5.68 -32.20 -18.28
CA ARG A 119 4.74 -32.33 -17.16
C ARG A 119 5.31 -31.70 -15.90
N LEU A 120 4.43 -31.24 -15.02
CA LEU A 120 4.78 -30.47 -13.83
C LEU A 120 4.65 -31.32 -12.55
N LEU A 121 3.42 -31.59 -12.13
CA LEU A 121 3.12 -32.26 -10.85
C LEU A 121 2.77 -33.74 -11.00
N ASN A 122 2.63 -34.21 -12.25
CA ASN A 122 2.27 -35.59 -12.57
C ASN A 122 0.95 -36.00 -11.90
N THR A 123 -0.08 -35.18 -12.07
CA THR A 123 -1.42 -35.38 -11.50
C THR A 123 -2.31 -36.20 -12.44
N PRO A 124 -3.28 -36.98 -11.93
CA PRO A 124 -3.68 -37.11 -10.52
C PRO A 124 -2.83 -38.10 -9.71
N GLU A 125 -2.07 -38.99 -10.38
CA GLU A 125 -1.29 -40.05 -9.73
C GLU A 125 0.19 -40.01 -10.15
N GLY A 126 1.08 -40.23 -9.16
CA GLY A 126 2.53 -40.29 -9.37
C GLY A 126 3.30 -39.34 -8.47
N ALA A 127 4.63 -39.41 -8.53
CA ALA A 127 5.51 -38.42 -7.89
C ALA A 127 5.63 -37.18 -8.79
N PRO A 128 5.71 -35.95 -8.23
CA PRO A 128 5.84 -34.74 -9.02
C PRO A 128 7.18 -34.71 -9.75
N PHE A 129 7.18 -34.24 -11.01
CA PHE A 129 8.40 -34.05 -11.77
C PHE A 129 9.15 -32.80 -11.34
N SER A 130 8.39 -31.77 -10.92
CA SER A 130 8.89 -30.47 -10.57
C SER A 130 8.36 -30.02 -9.21
N TRP A 131 9.16 -29.26 -8.48
CA TRP A 131 8.81 -28.68 -7.20
C TRP A 131 9.62 -27.40 -6.97
N TRP A 132 9.22 -26.62 -5.97
CA TRP A 132 9.99 -25.46 -5.54
C TRP A 132 10.29 -25.58 -4.05
N VAL A 133 11.31 -24.85 -3.59
CA VAL A 133 11.64 -24.74 -2.18
C VAL A 133 11.39 -23.31 -1.75
N GLY A 134 10.65 -23.12 -0.67
CA GLY A 134 10.40 -21.80 -0.13
C GLY A 134 10.03 -21.80 1.34
N GLY A 135 9.92 -20.60 1.90
CA GLY A 135 9.82 -20.37 3.34
C GLY A 135 11.11 -19.76 3.89
N LEU A 136 11.10 -19.49 5.19
CA LEU A 136 12.30 -19.05 5.93
C LEU A 136 13.40 -20.12 5.88
N ASP A 137 14.67 -19.71 5.95
CA ASP A 137 15.83 -20.61 5.87
C ASP A 137 15.70 -21.82 6.84
N PRO A 138 15.93 -23.08 6.38
CA PRO A 138 16.46 -23.53 5.08
C PRO A 138 15.45 -23.65 3.93
N GLY A 139 14.19 -23.27 4.15
CA GLY A 139 13.07 -23.50 3.23
C GLY A 139 12.54 -24.93 3.29
N GLN A 140 11.35 -25.13 2.75
CA GLN A 140 10.66 -26.42 2.68
C GLN A 140 10.23 -26.71 1.23
N ILE A 141 10.25 -27.99 0.86
CA ILE A 141 9.77 -28.44 -0.46
C ILE A 141 8.27 -28.22 -0.54
N GLN A 142 7.85 -27.58 -1.62
CA GLN A 142 6.46 -27.28 -1.95
C GLN A 142 6.09 -27.95 -3.28
N THR A 143 4.97 -28.67 -3.27
CA THR A 143 4.48 -29.47 -4.42
C THR A 143 3.15 -28.95 -4.96
N TYR A 144 2.82 -27.70 -4.69
CA TYR A 144 1.69 -26.97 -5.26
C TYR A 144 2.22 -25.82 -6.12
N TRP A 145 1.41 -25.30 -7.04
CA TRP A 145 1.84 -24.21 -7.93
C TRP A 145 1.06 -22.90 -7.71
N GLY A 146 1.42 -21.85 -8.44
CA GLY A 146 0.82 -20.52 -8.33
C GLY A 146 -0.71 -20.57 -8.30
N GLY A 147 -1.32 -19.90 -7.31
CA GLY A 147 -2.76 -19.84 -7.08
C GLY A 147 -3.37 -21.06 -6.36
N ALA A 148 -2.61 -22.13 -6.11
CA ALA A 148 -3.09 -23.30 -5.38
C ALA A 148 -2.77 -23.26 -3.87
N GLN A 149 -3.42 -24.13 -3.10
CA GLN A 149 -3.22 -24.25 -1.65
C GLN A 149 -2.00 -25.14 -1.31
N PRO A 150 -1.25 -24.85 -0.23
CA PRO A 150 -0.16 -25.71 0.24
C PRO A 150 -0.59 -27.16 0.45
N GLY A 151 0.20 -28.10 -0.06
CA GLY A 151 -0.07 -29.53 0.04
C GLY A 151 -1.17 -30.07 -0.89
N SER A 152 -1.84 -29.21 -1.68
CA SER A 152 -2.91 -29.63 -2.59
C SER A 152 -2.45 -30.54 -3.73
N ARG A 153 -1.19 -30.40 -4.17
CA ARG A 153 -0.66 -30.99 -5.40
C ARG A 153 -1.44 -30.59 -6.66
N GLN A 154 -1.94 -29.35 -6.69
CA GLN A 154 -2.70 -28.81 -7.81
C GLN A 154 -2.12 -27.47 -8.29
N CYS A 155 -2.60 -27.04 -9.45
CA CYS A 155 -2.45 -25.70 -9.98
C CYS A 155 -3.78 -24.94 -9.84
N VAL A 156 -3.79 -23.63 -10.12
CA VAL A 156 -5.02 -22.82 -10.02
C VAL A 156 -6.18 -23.37 -10.85
N CYS A 157 -5.90 -23.92 -12.04
CA CYS A 157 -6.94 -24.49 -12.90
C CYS A 157 -7.58 -25.74 -12.29
N GLY A 158 -6.82 -26.54 -11.53
CA GLY A 158 -7.31 -27.76 -10.90
C GLY A 158 -8.27 -27.46 -9.76
N LEU A 159 -8.02 -26.39 -8.99
CA LEU A 159 -8.94 -25.92 -7.95
C LEU A 159 -10.22 -25.28 -8.49
N GLN A 160 -10.18 -24.77 -9.72
CA GLN A 160 -11.30 -24.07 -10.36
C GLN A 160 -12.08 -24.95 -11.34
N ASP A 161 -11.65 -26.20 -11.56
CA ASP A 161 -12.17 -27.09 -12.59
C ASP A 161 -12.12 -26.46 -14.01
N THR A 162 -11.07 -25.69 -14.30
CA THR A 162 -10.87 -24.98 -15.58
C THR A 162 -9.61 -25.40 -16.33
N CYS A 163 -9.02 -26.56 -16.00
CA CYS A 163 -7.84 -27.04 -16.74
C CYS A 163 -8.20 -27.38 -18.19
N LEU A 164 -7.23 -27.26 -19.09
CA LEU A 164 -7.38 -27.58 -20.51
C LEU A 164 -7.83 -29.03 -20.74
N ASP A 165 -7.33 -29.93 -19.89
CA ASP A 165 -7.72 -31.32 -19.84
C ASP A 165 -8.34 -31.60 -18.46
N PRO A 166 -9.63 -32.01 -18.38
CA PRO A 166 -10.32 -32.23 -17.12
C PRO A 166 -9.79 -33.43 -16.32
N ASP A 167 -8.98 -34.30 -16.93
CA ASP A 167 -8.38 -35.46 -16.26
C ASP A 167 -7.11 -35.11 -15.45
N HIS A 168 -6.64 -33.85 -15.53
CA HIS A 168 -5.42 -33.38 -14.87
C HIS A 168 -5.67 -32.15 -13.98
N TYR A 169 -4.85 -31.97 -12.93
CA TYR A 169 -4.98 -30.84 -11.99
C TYR A 169 -4.07 -29.65 -12.32
N CYS A 170 -3.32 -29.75 -13.41
CA CYS A 170 -2.45 -28.72 -13.96
C CYS A 170 -2.47 -28.82 -15.49
N ASN A 171 -2.47 -27.67 -16.18
CA ASN A 171 -2.50 -27.64 -17.64
C ASN A 171 -1.28 -28.36 -18.26
N CYS A 172 -0.12 -28.24 -17.63
CA CYS A 172 1.11 -28.85 -18.11
C CYS A 172 1.17 -30.37 -17.97
N ASP A 173 0.35 -30.95 -17.08
CA ASP A 173 0.33 -32.41 -16.91
C ASP A 173 -0.35 -33.14 -18.08
N ALA A 174 -1.14 -32.44 -18.89
CA ALA A 174 -1.76 -32.96 -20.11
C ALA A 174 -0.75 -33.29 -21.24
N ASP A 175 0.51 -32.84 -21.12
CA ASP A 175 1.63 -33.23 -21.99
C ASP A 175 1.44 -32.91 -23.49
N TYR A 176 0.67 -31.88 -23.81
CA TYR A 176 0.36 -31.50 -25.19
C TYR A 176 1.57 -30.92 -25.96
N ASP A 177 1.55 -31.09 -27.29
CA ASP A 177 2.50 -30.47 -28.23
C ASP A 177 2.13 -29.02 -28.58
N GLN A 178 1.55 -28.31 -27.62
CA GLN A 178 1.20 -26.90 -27.70
C GLN A 178 1.64 -26.24 -26.39
N TRP A 179 1.90 -24.94 -26.44
CA TRP A 179 2.25 -24.21 -25.23
C TRP A 179 1.05 -24.11 -24.30
N ALA A 180 1.22 -24.61 -23.08
CA ALA A 180 0.31 -24.41 -21.97
C ALA A 180 1.05 -23.71 -20.83
N ASN A 181 0.30 -23.21 -19.84
CA ASN A 181 0.88 -22.60 -18.67
C ASN A 181 0.11 -22.93 -17.40
N ASP A 182 0.85 -22.90 -16.30
CA ASP A 182 0.33 -22.91 -14.94
C ASP A 182 1.00 -21.73 -14.24
N SER A 183 0.30 -20.60 -14.23
CA SER A 183 0.81 -19.33 -13.68
C SER A 183 -0.11 -18.84 -12.58
N GLY A 184 0.46 -18.27 -11.52
CA GLY A 184 -0.33 -17.68 -10.45
C GLY A 184 0.52 -17.07 -9.33
N LEU A 185 -0.18 -16.53 -8.34
CA LEU A 185 0.44 -15.94 -7.15
C LEU A 185 0.51 -16.96 -6.02
N LEU A 186 1.66 -17.02 -5.37
CA LEU A 186 1.85 -17.67 -4.08
C LEU A 186 1.57 -16.63 -3.00
N THR A 187 0.61 -16.89 -2.11
CA THR A 187 0.16 -15.92 -1.09
C THR A 187 0.32 -16.41 0.34
N HIS A 188 0.78 -17.65 0.54
CA HIS A 188 0.95 -18.25 1.86
C HIS A 188 2.32 -17.89 2.43
N LYS A 189 2.35 -16.96 3.39
CA LYS A 189 3.58 -16.38 3.96
C LYS A 189 4.52 -17.43 4.52
N GLU A 190 4.00 -18.51 5.08
CA GLU A 190 4.77 -19.60 5.67
C GLU A 190 5.63 -20.36 4.63
N SER A 191 5.25 -20.25 3.35
CA SER A 191 5.97 -20.86 2.22
C SER A 191 6.77 -19.86 1.39
N LEU A 192 6.73 -18.57 1.72
CA LEU A 192 7.48 -17.53 1.02
C LEU A 192 8.79 -17.21 1.79
N PRO A 193 9.84 -16.74 1.09
CA PRO A 193 9.92 -16.54 -0.37
C PRO A 193 10.26 -17.83 -1.14
N VAL A 194 10.15 -17.81 -2.46
CA VAL A 194 10.67 -18.86 -3.35
C VAL A 194 12.20 -18.79 -3.38
N ARG A 195 12.89 -19.82 -2.88
CA ARG A 195 14.35 -19.89 -2.80
C ARG A 195 14.98 -20.68 -3.93
N SER A 196 14.33 -21.74 -4.38
CA SER A 196 14.81 -22.53 -5.50
C SER A 196 13.67 -23.22 -6.24
N LEU A 197 13.98 -23.59 -7.48
CA LEU A 197 13.07 -24.28 -8.38
C LEU A 197 13.77 -25.51 -8.94
N VAL A 198 13.08 -26.65 -8.97
CA VAL A 198 13.54 -27.85 -9.65
C VAL A 198 12.50 -28.22 -10.70
N LEU A 199 12.93 -28.23 -11.96
CA LEU A 199 12.10 -28.56 -13.11
C LEU A 199 12.55 -29.89 -13.70
N GLY A 200 11.66 -30.88 -13.65
CA GLY A 200 11.87 -32.20 -14.25
C GLY A 200 11.17 -32.36 -15.60
N ASP A 201 11.23 -33.57 -16.14
CA ASP A 201 10.55 -33.95 -17.39
C ASP A 201 10.94 -33.08 -18.60
N ILE A 202 12.20 -32.65 -18.62
CA ILE A 202 12.83 -31.87 -19.71
C ILE A 202 13.78 -32.70 -20.58
N GLN A 203 14.02 -33.97 -20.23
CA GLN A 203 14.94 -34.84 -20.95
C GLN A 203 14.33 -35.46 -22.23
N ARG A 204 13.00 -35.45 -22.36
CA ARG A 204 12.32 -36.10 -23.48
C ARG A 204 12.49 -35.25 -24.76
N PRO A 205 12.69 -35.89 -25.93
CA PRO A 205 12.76 -35.15 -27.19
C PRO A 205 11.50 -34.33 -27.44
N GLY A 206 11.68 -33.02 -27.67
CA GLY A 206 10.57 -32.09 -27.90
C GLY A 206 9.94 -31.51 -26.64
N SER A 207 10.42 -31.87 -25.44
CA SER A 207 10.05 -31.17 -24.21
C SER A 207 10.68 -29.79 -24.17
N GLU A 208 9.85 -28.77 -24.05
CA GLU A 208 10.27 -27.39 -23.84
C GLU A 208 9.59 -26.87 -22.58
N ALA A 209 10.33 -26.11 -21.77
CA ALA A 209 9.80 -25.47 -20.59
C ALA A 209 10.34 -24.05 -20.47
N ALA A 210 9.59 -23.18 -19.81
CA ALA A 210 10.07 -21.89 -19.36
C ALA A 210 9.46 -21.56 -18.00
N TYR A 211 10.16 -20.80 -17.17
CA TYR A 211 9.67 -20.39 -15.87
C TYR A 211 9.92 -18.92 -15.61
N ARG A 212 9.14 -18.36 -14.70
CA ARG A 212 9.36 -17.03 -14.15
C ARG A 212 9.02 -17.04 -12.67
N VAL A 213 9.91 -16.45 -11.88
CA VAL A 213 9.66 -16.14 -10.46
C VAL A 213 9.73 -14.63 -10.30
N GLY A 214 8.64 -14.03 -9.84
CA GLY A 214 8.58 -12.58 -9.61
C GLY A 214 9.29 -12.18 -8.31
N PRO A 215 9.48 -10.88 -8.06
CA PRO A 215 9.99 -10.41 -6.77
C PRO A 215 9.03 -10.78 -5.62
N LEU A 216 9.57 -10.89 -4.40
CA LEU A 216 8.74 -10.98 -3.21
C LEU A 216 8.08 -9.62 -2.97
N ARG A 217 6.76 -9.58 -2.85
CA ARG A 217 6.00 -8.36 -2.62
C ARG A 217 5.23 -8.49 -1.32
N CYS A 218 5.48 -7.63 -0.36
CA CYS A 218 4.79 -7.62 0.93
C CYS A 218 4.16 -6.25 1.20
N HIS A 219 2.99 -6.20 1.83
CA HIS A 219 2.37 -4.94 2.22
C HIS A 219 1.65 -5.01 3.56
N GLY A 220 1.34 -3.82 4.08
CA GLY A 220 0.82 -3.63 5.42
C GLY A 220 1.88 -3.81 6.48
N ASP A 221 1.60 -3.32 7.67
CA ASP A 221 2.51 -3.36 8.81
C ASP A 221 1.69 -3.59 10.08
N LYS A 222 1.77 -4.81 10.62
CA LYS A 222 1.02 -5.18 11.83
C LYS A 222 1.41 -4.31 13.03
N ASN A 223 2.67 -3.90 13.13
CA ASN A 223 3.16 -3.09 14.25
C ASN A 223 2.63 -1.66 14.12
N PHE A 224 2.70 -1.08 12.92
CA PHE A 224 2.22 0.27 12.67
C PHE A 224 0.71 0.41 12.88
N TRP A 225 -0.09 -0.63 12.61
CA TRP A 225 -1.54 -0.59 12.78
C TRP A 225 -2.03 -1.00 14.16
N ASN A 226 -1.20 -1.73 14.92
CA ASN A 226 -1.51 -2.17 16.28
C ASN A 226 -1.79 -0.97 17.21
N ALA A 227 -3.07 -0.69 17.45
CA ALA A 227 -3.55 0.46 18.19
C ALA A 227 -4.65 0.11 19.19
N ALA A 228 -4.78 0.94 20.22
CA ALA A 228 -5.89 0.91 21.16
C ALA A 228 -6.43 2.31 21.40
N PHE A 229 -7.75 2.41 21.48
CA PHE A 229 -8.50 3.63 21.79
C PHE A 229 -9.06 3.57 23.22
N PHE A 230 -8.62 4.51 24.05
CA PHE A 230 -9.01 4.68 25.45
C PHE A 230 -10.14 5.70 25.54
N ASP A 231 -11.35 5.23 25.86
CA ASP A 231 -12.57 6.04 25.82
C ASP A 231 -12.83 6.83 27.12
N THR A 232 -12.19 6.41 28.22
CA THR A 232 -12.42 6.93 29.57
C THR A 232 -11.11 7.04 30.35
N GLU A 233 -10.97 8.06 31.19
CA GLU A 233 -9.74 8.28 32.01
C GLU A 233 -9.46 7.18 33.05
N LYS A 234 -10.38 6.23 33.20
CA LYS A 234 -10.26 5.07 34.09
C LYS A 234 -9.86 3.79 33.35
N SER A 235 -9.91 3.81 32.02
CA SER A 235 -9.51 2.70 31.17
C SER A 235 -7.98 2.57 31.14
N TYR A 236 -7.50 1.34 31.01
CA TYR A 236 -6.08 1.05 30.86
C TYR A 236 -5.91 -0.37 30.33
N LEU A 237 -4.82 -0.62 29.59
CA LEU A 237 -4.34 -1.96 29.31
C LEU A 237 -3.27 -2.32 30.32
N HIS A 238 -3.09 -3.62 30.57
CA HIS A 238 -1.95 -4.09 31.37
C HIS A 238 -1.25 -5.28 30.74
N PHE A 239 0.07 -5.29 30.91
CA PHE A 239 1.01 -6.28 30.40
C PHE A 239 1.90 -6.80 31.53
N PRO A 240 2.67 -7.89 31.31
CA PRO A 240 3.73 -8.31 32.23
C PRO A 240 4.69 -7.16 32.56
N THR A 241 5.38 -7.29 33.68
CA THR A 241 6.38 -6.31 34.13
C THR A 241 7.43 -6.05 33.05
N PHE A 242 7.77 -4.78 32.86
CA PHE A 242 8.80 -4.39 31.91
C PHE A 242 10.19 -4.72 32.47
N HIS A 243 10.98 -5.45 31.68
CA HIS A 243 12.35 -5.86 32.03
C HIS A 243 13.36 -4.93 31.34
N GLY A 244 13.61 -3.76 31.94
CA GLY A 244 14.51 -2.71 31.44
C GLY A 244 15.53 -2.25 32.48
N GLU A 245 16.19 -3.20 33.16
CA GLU A 245 17.02 -2.93 34.35
C GLU A 245 18.14 -1.92 34.10
N LEU A 246 18.93 -2.12 33.04
CA LEU A 246 20.05 -1.24 32.69
C LEU A 246 19.71 -0.27 31.57
N ASN A 247 18.91 -0.72 30.60
CA ASN A 247 18.50 0.07 29.45
C ASN A 247 16.99 -0.07 29.21
N ALA A 248 16.36 1.02 28.79
CA ALA A 248 14.98 1.07 28.34
C ALA A 248 14.91 1.86 27.03
N ASP A 249 14.30 1.28 26.00
CA ASP A 249 13.94 1.96 24.74
C ASP A 249 12.44 1.80 24.54
N ILE A 250 11.72 2.91 24.59
CA ILE A 250 10.27 2.96 24.55
C ILE A 250 9.85 3.87 23.40
N SER A 251 9.10 3.35 22.44
CA SER A 251 8.55 4.15 21.36
C SER A 251 7.08 3.84 21.10
N PHE A 252 6.31 4.87 20.76
CA PHE A 252 4.90 4.75 20.38
C PHE A 252 4.43 6.00 19.65
N LEU A 253 3.25 5.91 19.02
CA LEU A 253 2.50 7.08 18.59
C LEU A 253 1.27 7.28 19.45
N PHE A 254 0.87 8.54 19.67
CA PHE A 254 -0.38 8.88 20.33
C PHE A 254 -1.20 9.89 19.52
N LYS A 255 -2.52 9.88 19.76
CA LYS A 255 -3.48 10.84 19.21
C LYS A 255 -4.50 11.20 20.28
N THR A 256 -4.67 12.48 20.59
CA THR A 256 -5.60 12.91 21.64
C THR A 256 -6.17 14.31 21.40
N THR A 257 -7.28 14.61 22.08
CA THR A 257 -7.81 15.97 22.28
C THR A 257 -7.68 16.43 23.74
N SER A 258 -7.25 15.55 24.64
CA SER A 258 -7.03 15.86 26.06
C SER A 258 -5.75 16.66 26.23
N SER A 259 -5.75 17.62 27.15
CA SER A 259 -4.55 18.39 27.50
C SER A 259 -3.58 17.65 28.40
N SER A 260 -3.95 16.50 28.96
CA SER A 260 -3.07 15.69 29.81
C SER A 260 -3.50 14.22 29.87
N GLY A 261 -2.58 13.36 30.32
CA GLY A 261 -2.84 11.94 30.54
C GLY A 261 -1.57 11.09 30.60
N VAL A 262 -1.62 9.99 31.36
CA VAL A 262 -0.50 9.05 31.48
C VAL A 262 -0.53 8.00 30.36
N PHE A 263 0.52 7.95 29.55
CA PHE A 263 0.65 6.98 28.46
C PHE A 263 1.08 5.60 28.97
N LEU A 264 2.05 5.57 29.88
CA LEU A 264 2.66 4.34 30.38
C LEU A 264 3.12 4.53 31.82
N GLU A 265 2.90 3.52 32.66
CA GLU A 265 3.40 3.47 34.03
C GLU A 265 3.79 2.03 34.42
N ASN A 266 4.97 1.85 35.01
CA ASN A 266 5.32 0.63 35.74
C ASN A 266 5.99 1.01 37.07
N LEU A 267 5.52 0.40 38.15
CA LEU A 267 5.98 0.66 39.52
C LEU A 267 6.83 -0.50 40.06
N GLY A 268 7.81 -0.16 40.88
CA GLY A 268 8.55 -1.01 41.79
C GLY A 268 8.20 -0.70 43.25
N ILE A 269 9.09 -1.07 44.19
CA ILE A 269 8.91 -0.74 45.62
C ILE A 269 9.19 0.75 45.87
N LYS A 270 10.24 1.27 45.26
CA LYS A 270 10.64 2.68 45.27
C LYS A 270 10.75 3.19 43.84
N ASP A 271 11.30 2.34 42.99
CA ASP A 271 11.54 2.60 41.59
C ASP A 271 10.25 2.76 40.79
N PHE A 272 10.29 3.55 39.73
CA PHE A 272 9.21 3.60 38.74
C PHE A 272 9.72 4.09 37.40
N ILE A 273 8.90 3.89 36.38
CA ILE A 273 9.05 4.49 35.06
C ILE A 273 7.68 4.96 34.57
N ARG A 274 7.59 6.20 34.08
CA ARG A 274 6.34 6.79 33.61
C ARG A 274 6.58 7.78 32.46
N ILE A 275 5.72 7.73 31.45
CA ILE A 275 5.65 8.73 30.37
C ILE A 275 4.24 9.32 30.36
N GLU A 276 4.13 10.65 30.37
CA GLU A 276 2.85 11.35 30.39
C GLU A 276 2.85 12.63 29.54
N LEU A 277 1.66 13.00 29.08
CA LEU A 277 1.35 14.35 28.60
C LEU A 277 0.99 15.19 29.82
N SER A 278 1.87 16.10 30.24
CA SER A 278 1.67 16.94 31.43
C SER A 278 0.76 18.14 31.13
N SER A 279 0.87 18.68 29.91
CA SER A 279 0.06 19.77 29.37
C SER A 279 -0.15 19.58 27.86
N SER A 280 -0.97 20.42 27.23
CA SER A 280 -1.26 20.30 25.79
C SER A 280 -0.02 20.38 24.90
N SER A 281 1.13 20.84 25.38
CA SER A 281 2.37 21.00 24.60
C SER A 281 3.62 20.42 25.26
N GLU A 282 3.48 19.68 26.37
CA GLU A 282 4.63 19.15 27.12
C GLU A 282 4.47 17.65 27.40
N VAL A 283 5.49 16.86 27.00
CA VAL A 283 5.62 15.44 27.33
C VAL A 283 6.75 15.27 28.33
N VAL A 284 6.51 14.46 29.35
CA VAL A 284 7.44 14.20 30.45
C VAL A 284 7.75 12.72 30.54
N PHE A 285 9.04 12.38 30.54
CA PHE A 285 9.56 11.06 30.86
C PHE A 285 10.18 11.09 32.26
N SER A 286 9.63 10.31 33.18
CA SER A 286 10.00 10.31 34.59
C SER A 286 10.37 8.90 35.06
N PHE A 287 11.40 8.80 35.90
CA PHE A 287 11.83 7.53 36.46
C PHE A 287 12.55 7.70 37.79
N ASP A 288 12.50 6.68 38.64
CA ASP A 288 13.29 6.57 39.86
C ASP A 288 13.95 5.19 39.89
N VAL A 289 15.23 5.16 40.23
CA VAL A 289 16.08 3.96 40.32
C VAL A 289 16.64 3.77 41.73
N GLY A 290 16.06 4.46 42.71
CA GLY A 290 16.44 4.43 44.12
C GLY A 290 17.14 5.69 44.64
N ASN A 291 17.48 6.65 43.75
CA ASN A 291 18.16 7.91 44.12
C ASN A 291 17.19 9.12 44.18
N GLY A 292 15.89 8.88 43.98
CA GLY A 292 14.88 9.92 43.81
C GLY A 292 14.49 10.10 42.34
N PRO A 293 13.33 10.75 42.10
CA PRO A 293 12.79 10.88 40.75
C PRO A 293 13.61 11.84 39.89
N LEU A 294 13.86 11.43 38.65
CA LEU A 294 14.42 12.25 37.59
C LEU A 294 13.39 12.41 36.46
N GLU A 295 13.47 13.54 35.76
CA GLU A 295 12.55 13.87 34.67
C GLU A 295 13.30 14.43 33.46
N VAL A 296 12.87 14.01 32.27
CA VAL A 296 13.24 14.60 30.98
C VAL A 296 11.97 15.19 30.38
N ARG A 297 12.01 16.46 29.97
CA ARG A 297 10.84 17.17 29.46
C ARG A 297 11.09 17.71 28.06
N VAL A 298 10.11 17.54 27.18
CA VAL A 298 10.11 18.16 25.86
C VAL A 298 8.87 19.05 25.76
N GLU A 299 9.11 20.36 25.68
CA GLU A 299 8.09 21.36 25.41
C GLU A 299 8.09 21.69 23.91
N THR A 300 6.91 21.63 23.31
CA THR A 300 6.70 21.83 21.87
C THR A 300 6.09 23.21 21.62
N SER A 301 6.38 23.79 20.46
CA SER A 301 5.86 25.13 20.11
C SER A 301 4.40 25.12 19.65
N VAL A 302 3.82 23.93 19.45
CA VAL A 302 2.44 23.72 19.01
C VAL A 302 1.74 22.72 19.95
N PRO A 303 0.42 22.84 20.18
CA PRO A 303 -0.29 21.84 20.98
C PRO A 303 -0.30 20.46 20.31
N LEU A 304 -0.07 19.42 21.12
CA LEU A 304 -0.08 17.99 20.78
C LEU A 304 -1.46 17.33 20.97
N ASN A 305 -2.45 18.08 21.44
CA ASN A 305 -3.83 17.64 21.61
C ASN A 305 -4.71 18.05 20.42
N ASP A 306 -4.14 18.03 19.23
CA ASP A 306 -4.74 18.51 17.98
C ASP A 306 -5.50 17.41 17.20
N ASN A 307 -5.72 16.24 17.82
CA ASN A 307 -6.30 15.05 17.21
C ASN A 307 -5.53 14.55 15.96
N ARG A 308 -4.20 14.72 15.95
CA ARG A 308 -3.28 14.09 15.00
C ARG A 308 -2.33 13.11 15.70
N TRP A 309 -1.67 12.28 14.90
CA TRP A 309 -0.68 11.34 15.41
C TRP A 309 0.65 12.05 15.70
N HIS A 310 1.16 11.86 16.91
CA HIS A 310 2.47 12.34 17.36
C HIS A 310 3.33 11.15 17.77
N SER A 311 4.63 11.19 17.49
CA SER A 311 5.58 10.15 17.90
C SER A 311 6.27 10.53 19.21
N VAL A 312 6.47 9.54 20.08
CA VAL A 312 7.23 9.67 21.32
C VAL A 312 8.27 8.58 21.36
N ARG A 313 9.50 8.95 21.67
CA ARG A 313 10.62 8.03 21.89
C ARG A 313 11.35 8.42 23.17
N ALA A 314 11.41 7.49 24.11
CA ALA A 314 12.07 7.66 25.40
C ALA A 314 13.11 6.57 25.57
N GLU A 315 14.35 6.99 25.83
CA GLU A 315 15.47 6.09 26.05
C GLU A 315 16.09 6.34 27.42
N ARG A 316 16.52 5.28 28.08
CA ARG A 316 17.33 5.34 29.30
C ARG A 316 18.46 4.35 29.15
N ASN A 317 19.68 4.77 29.46
CA ASN A 317 20.82 3.89 29.64
C ASN A 317 21.56 4.24 30.96
N VAL A 318 22.70 3.61 31.21
CA VAL A 318 23.49 3.84 32.43
C VAL A 318 24.13 5.23 32.53
N LYS A 319 24.19 5.99 31.43
CA LYS A 319 24.82 7.32 31.36
C LYS A 319 23.80 8.46 31.29
N GLU A 320 22.69 8.27 30.60
CA GLU A 320 21.71 9.33 30.37
C GLU A 320 20.31 8.77 30.09
N ALA A 321 19.33 9.65 30.20
CA ALA A 321 17.99 9.49 29.65
C ALA A 321 17.73 10.52 28.56
N LEU A 322 16.98 10.14 27.53
CA LEU A 322 16.65 10.95 26.38
C LEU A 322 15.14 10.88 26.11
N LEU A 323 14.55 12.00 25.73
CA LEU A 323 13.17 12.08 25.26
C LEU A 323 13.12 12.86 23.95
N ARG A 324 12.44 12.30 22.94
CA ARG A 324 12.12 12.95 21.67
C ARG A 324 10.62 12.85 21.40
N VAL A 325 10.05 13.96 20.96
CA VAL A 325 8.65 14.06 20.54
C VAL A 325 8.63 14.61 19.12
N ASP A 326 8.01 13.91 18.18
CA ASP A 326 8.03 14.22 16.75
C ASP A 326 9.46 14.54 16.24
N GLU A 327 9.59 15.62 15.48
CA GLU A 327 10.87 16.15 14.97
C GLU A 327 11.41 17.32 15.81
N PHE A 328 10.87 17.53 17.02
CA PHE A 328 11.40 18.53 17.94
C PHE A 328 12.79 18.11 18.49
N PRO A 329 13.63 19.08 18.90
CA PRO A 329 14.91 18.77 19.51
C PRO A 329 14.75 17.83 20.71
N ALA A 330 15.57 16.78 20.76
CA ALA A 330 15.55 15.85 21.87
C ALA A 330 16.10 16.52 23.14
N ALA A 331 15.49 16.19 24.28
CA ALA A 331 15.99 16.57 25.60
C ALA A 331 16.75 15.41 26.23
N THR A 332 17.80 15.70 26.98
CA THR A 332 18.60 14.69 27.69
C THR A 332 18.77 15.05 29.17
N GLN A 333 18.97 14.02 29.99
CA GLN A 333 19.26 14.13 31.41
C GLN A 333 20.35 13.12 31.76
N GLU A 334 21.50 13.62 32.22
CA GLU A 334 22.60 12.75 32.66
C GLU A 334 22.20 11.96 33.91
N ALA A 335 22.69 10.71 33.98
CA ALA A 335 22.54 9.84 35.13
C ALA A 335 23.44 10.33 36.29
N PRO A 336 22.96 10.32 37.55
CA PRO A 336 23.78 10.68 38.71
C PRO A 336 25.04 9.80 38.82
N ALA A 337 26.20 10.42 39.04
CA ALA A 337 27.49 9.74 39.07
C ALA A 337 27.63 8.65 40.16
N ASP A 338 26.99 8.85 41.32
CA ASP A 338 27.06 7.95 42.49
C ASP A 338 25.72 7.22 42.75
N GLY A 339 24.95 6.97 41.70
CA GLY A 339 23.59 6.42 41.81
C GLY A 339 23.47 4.91 41.64
N HIS A 340 22.39 4.34 42.17
CA HIS A 340 21.86 3.06 41.71
C HIS A 340 21.59 3.09 40.19
N ILE A 341 21.98 2.01 39.49
CA ILE A 341 21.85 1.91 38.01
C ILE A 341 20.73 0.96 37.56
N HIS A 342 20.26 0.07 38.44
CA HIS A 342 19.27 -0.94 38.11
C HIS A 342 17.86 -0.42 38.40
N LEU A 343 17.01 -0.41 37.38
CA LEU A 343 15.58 -0.14 37.50
C LEU A 343 14.84 -1.44 37.92
N GLN A 344 14.37 -1.52 39.17
CA GLN A 344 13.73 -2.70 39.74
C GLN A 344 12.21 -2.55 39.81
N LEU A 345 11.53 -3.00 38.76
CA LEU A 345 10.07 -2.99 38.64
C LEU A 345 9.47 -4.32 39.11
N ASN A 346 8.29 -4.28 39.73
CA ASN A 346 7.61 -5.50 40.24
C ASN A 346 6.10 -5.54 39.99
N SER A 347 5.49 -4.42 39.62
CA SER A 347 4.08 -4.37 39.25
C SER A 347 3.87 -4.74 37.78
N GLN A 348 2.61 -4.90 37.38
CA GLN A 348 2.24 -4.96 35.98
C GLN A 348 2.53 -3.62 35.29
N LEU A 349 2.80 -3.68 33.99
CA LEU A 349 2.93 -2.49 33.15
C LEU A 349 1.54 -1.99 32.78
N PHE A 350 1.22 -0.72 33.06
CA PHE A 350 -0.04 -0.07 32.71
C PHE A 350 0.14 0.83 31.49
N ILE A 351 -0.76 0.72 30.52
CA ILE A 351 -0.79 1.54 29.29
C ILE A 351 -2.11 2.31 29.23
N GLY A 352 -2.03 3.60 28.93
CA GLY A 352 -3.17 4.53 28.88
C GLY A 352 -3.76 4.86 30.25
N GLY A 353 -3.11 4.47 31.35
CA GLY A 353 -3.57 4.74 32.70
C GLY A 353 -2.55 4.38 33.76
N THR A 354 -2.97 4.48 35.01
CA THR A 354 -2.13 4.24 36.20
C THR A 354 -2.72 3.14 37.06
N ALA A 355 -1.89 2.56 37.94
CA ALA A 355 -2.36 1.60 38.95
C ALA A 355 -3.45 2.20 39.84
N SER A 356 -3.40 3.52 40.07
CA SER A 356 -4.38 4.27 40.88
C SER A 356 -5.68 4.62 40.15
N ARG A 357 -5.76 4.38 38.84
CA ARG A 357 -6.89 4.78 37.96
C ARG A 357 -7.22 6.27 38.03
N GLN A 358 -6.19 7.10 38.21
CA GLN A 358 -6.26 8.55 38.14
C GLN A 358 -5.41 9.04 36.97
N LYS A 359 -5.82 10.16 36.36
CA LYS A 359 -5.10 10.81 35.24
C LYS A 359 -4.86 9.88 34.04
N GLY A 360 -5.78 8.97 33.76
CA GLY A 360 -5.64 8.09 32.60
C GLY A 360 -5.73 8.88 31.30
N PHE A 361 -5.13 8.30 30.26
CA PHE A 361 -5.10 8.88 28.94
C PHE A 361 -6.43 8.68 28.22
N LEU A 362 -6.85 9.71 27.48
CA LEU A 362 -7.99 9.67 26.58
C LEU A 362 -7.47 9.82 25.16
N GLY A 363 -7.84 8.93 24.25
CA GLY A 363 -7.36 8.96 22.87
C GLY A 363 -6.75 7.64 22.45
N CYS A 364 -5.85 7.66 21.47
CA CYS A 364 -5.26 6.46 20.91
C CYS A 364 -3.77 6.35 21.19
N ILE A 365 -3.31 5.11 21.44
CA ILE A 365 -1.88 4.74 21.44
C ILE A 365 -1.69 3.66 20.37
N ARG A 366 -0.60 3.75 19.61
CA ARG A 366 -0.31 2.84 18.50
C ARG A 366 1.17 2.53 18.39
N SER A 367 1.51 1.37 17.83
CA SER A 367 2.88 0.93 17.56
C SER A 367 3.78 0.99 18.80
N LEU A 368 3.25 0.57 19.96
CA LEU A 368 3.99 0.57 21.21
C LEU A 368 5.06 -0.53 21.22
N GLN A 369 6.31 -0.10 21.32
CA GLN A 369 7.49 -0.97 21.40
C GLN A 369 8.26 -0.71 22.70
N LEU A 370 8.73 -1.79 23.31
CA LEU A 370 9.59 -1.79 24.49
C LEU A 370 10.80 -2.68 24.24
N ASN A 371 12.00 -2.10 24.18
CA ASN A 371 13.25 -2.79 23.86
C ASN A 371 13.15 -3.63 22.57
N GLY A 372 12.53 -3.06 21.52
CA GLY A 372 12.27 -3.74 20.25
C GLY A 372 11.11 -4.74 20.24
N ILE A 373 10.49 -5.04 21.40
CA ILE A 373 9.33 -5.93 21.49
C ILE A 373 8.05 -5.13 21.31
N THR A 374 7.26 -5.47 20.28
CA THR A 374 5.93 -4.88 20.07
C THR A 374 4.92 -5.52 21.02
N LEU A 375 4.21 -4.69 21.80
CA LEU A 375 3.11 -5.15 22.66
C LEU A 375 1.80 -5.13 21.87
N ASP A 376 1.12 -6.28 21.79
CA ASP A 376 -0.17 -6.40 21.07
C ASP A 376 -1.29 -5.68 21.84
N LEU A 377 -1.56 -4.43 21.44
CA LEU A 377 -2.58 -3.57 22.03
C LEU A 377 -3.97 -4.00 21.57
N GLU A 378 -4.13 -4.43 20.32
CA GLU A 378 -5.42 -4.80 19.75
C GLU A 378 -6.01 -6.04 20.41
N GLU A 379 -5.24 -7.13 20.53
CA GLU A 379 -5.70 -8.35 21.20
C GLU A 379 -6.00 -8.09 22.67
N ARG A 380 -5.20 -7.23 23.32
CA ARG A 380 -5.46 -6.85 24.72
C ARG A 380 -6.70 -5.98 24.87
N ALA A 381 -6.96 -5.07 23.93
CA ALA A 381 -8.12 -4.19 23.92
C ALA A 381 -9.42 -4.97 23.74
N LYS A 382 -9.45 -5.99 22.87
CA LYS A 382 -10.65 -6.83 22.63
C LYS A 382 -11.26 -7.42 23.90
N ILE A 383 -10.44 -7.66 24.93
CA ILE A 383 -10.86 -8.27 26.20
C ILE A 383 -10.90 -7.29 27.39
N THR A 384 -10.65 -6.00 27.17
CA THR A 384 -10.57 -4.99 28.23
C THR A 384 -11.71 -3.97 28.11
N PRO A 385 -12.61 -3.87 29.10
CA PRO A 385 -13.68 -2.87 29.08
C PRO A 385 -13.16 -1.43 29.09
N GLY A 386 -13.77 -0.55 28.28
CA GLY A 386 -13.36 0.86 28.14
C GLY A 386 -12.15 1.07 27.23
N VAL A 387 -11.67 0.02 26.57
CA VAL A 387 -10.60 0.12 25.56
C VAL A 387 -11.06 -0.59 24.29
N GLN A 388 -11.00 0.10 23.15
CA GLN A 388 -11.41 -0.45 21.85
C GLN A 388 -10.17 -0.74 21.00
N PRO A 389 -10.14 -1.85 20.23
CA PRO A 389 -9.05 -2.12 19.30
C PRO A 389 -9.08 -1.12 18.12
N GLY A 390 -7.91 -0.78 17.62
CA GLY A 390 -7.75 0.19 16.55
C GLY A 390 -7.90 1.64 17.01
N CYS A 391 -7.92 2.56 16.05
CA CYS A 391 -8.14 3.98 16.30
C CYS A 391 -8.78 4.66 15.09
N PRO A 392 -10.07 5.05 15.16
CA PRO A 392 -10.76 5.67 14.03
C PRO A 392 -10.32 7.12 13.79
N GLY A 393 -10.61 7.62 12.58
CA GLY A 393 -10.38 9.01 12.21
C GLY A 393 -8.94 9.24 11.78
N HIS A 394 -8.51 8.53 10.74
CA HIS A 394 -7.24 8.67 10.05
C HIS A 394 -7.17 9.94 9.21
N CYS A 395 -8.28 10.37 8.62
CA CYS A 395 -8.31 11.58 7.80
C CYS A 395 -8.04 12.88 8.60
N SER A 396 -8.18 12.89 9.93
CA SER A 396 -7.77 14.06 10.74
C SER A 396 -6.26 14.25 10.72
N SER A 397 -5.49 13.16 10.77
CA SER A 397 -4.03 13.18 10.71
C SER A 397 -3.51 13.30 9.29
N TYR A 398 -4.10 12.56 8.35
CA TYR A 398 -3.51 12.34 7.03
C TYR A 398 -4.26 13.03 5.89
N GLY A 399 -5.42 13.64 6.14
CA GLY A 399 -6.18 14.37 5.13
C GLY A 399 -5.39 15.46 4.39
N PRO A 400 -4.50 16.23 5.05
CA PRO A 400 -3.63 17.19 4.38
C PRO A 400 -2.65 16.59 3.36
N LEU A 401 -2.41 15.27 3.40
CA LEU A 401 -1.57 14.59 2.41
C LEU A 401 -2.26 14.49 1.05
N CYS A 402 -3.59 14.54 0.99
CA CYS A 402 -4.33 14.55 -0.29
C CYS A 402 -4.16 15.91 -0.99
N GLN A 403 -3.30 15.94 -2.00
CA GLN A 403 -2.98 17.15 -2.76
C GLN A 403 -4.04 17.46 -3.81
N ASN A 404 -3.96 18.64 -4.43
CA ASN A 404 -4.76 19.02 -5.61
C ASN A 404 -6.28 18.81 -5.43
N GLN A 405 -6.79 19.13 -4.23
CA GLN A 405 -8.21 18.99 -3.86
C GLN A 405 -8.71 17.54 -3.85
N GLY A 406 -7.80 16.56 -3.79
CA GLY A 406 -8.15 15.17 -3.54
C GLY A 406 -8.91 15.01 -2.22
N ARG A 407 -9.95 14.19 -2.21
CA ARG A 407 -10.77 13.96 -1.02
C ARG A 407 -10.18 12.82 -0.20
N CYS A 408 -9.88 13.05 1.08
CA CYS A 408 -9.52 11.97 1.99
C CYS A 408 -10.71 11.04 2.25
N VAL A 409 -10.48 9.74 2.13
CA VAL A 409 -11.44 8.67 2.40
C VAL A 409 -10.91 7.80 3.53
N GLU A 410 -11.74 7.66 4.57
CA GLU A 410 -11.43 6.87 5.76
C GLU A 410 -11.46 5.37 5.46
N LYS A 411 -10.53 4.60 6.02
CA LYS A 411 -10.48 3.14 5.93
C LYS A 411 -10.39 2.51 7.31
N THR A 412 -10.57 1.19 7.39
CA THR A 412 -10.38 0.42 8.63
C THR A 412 -8.97 0.59 9.17
N ASN A 413 -7.97 0.45 8.29
CA ASN A 413 -6.56 0.69 8.57
C ASN A 413 -6.07 1.76 7.59
N GLY A 414 -6.06 3.02 8.02
CA GLY A 414 -5.49 4.15 7.27
C GLY A 414 -6.48 4.95 6.43
N PHE A 415 -6.02 5.45 5.28
CA PHE A 415 -6.77 6.36 4.43
C PHE A 415 -6.45 6.12 2.95
N SER A 416 -7.28 6.67 2.06
CA SER A 416 -6.93 6.91 0.66
C SER A 416 -7.31 8.34 0.24
N CYS A 417 -6.76 8.77 -0.91
CA CYS A 417 -7.12 10.03 -1.52
C CYS A 417 -7.89 9.75 -2.82
N ASP A 418 -9.19 10.09 -2.83
CA ASP A 418 -10.01 10.06 -4.03
C ASP A 418 -9.65 11.25 -4.92
N CYS A 419 -8.99 10.94 -6.04
CA CYS A 419 -8.56 11.92 -7.04
C CYS A 419 -9.56 12.07 -8.21
N GLY A 420 -10.70 11.38 -8.20
CA GLY A 420 -11.59 11.25 -9.36
C GLY A 420 -12.22 12.56 -9.86
N GLN A 421 -12.25 13.60 -9.02
CA GLN A 421 -12.70 14.96 -9.39
C GLN A 421 -11.53 15.89 -9.75
N SER A 422 -10.32 15.37 -9.92
CA SER A 422 -9.11 16.15 -10.19
C SER A 422 -8.39 15.65 -11.45
N ALA A 423 -7.54 16.49 -12.04
CA ALA A 423 -6.66 16.11 -13.15
C ALA A 423 -5.38 15.38 -12.67
N TYR A 424 -5.44 14.75 -11.49
CA TYR A 424 -4.31 14.15 -10.83
C TYR A 424 -4.62 12.70 -10.39
N THR A 425 -3.57 11.94 -10.16
CA THR A 425 -3.59 10.54 -9.74
C THR A 425 -2.43 10.25 -8.77
N GLY A 426 -2.23 8.98 -8.44
CA GLY A 426 -1.27 8.51 -7.45
C GLY A 426 -1.84 8.54 -6.03
N ALA A 427 -1.10 7.96 -5.08
CA ALA A 427 -1.58 7.72 -3.71
C ALA A 427 -2.05 8.98 -2.96
N PHE A 428 -1.58 10.16 -3.38
CA PHE A 428 -1.87 11.45 -2.77
C PHE A 428 -2.39 12.49 -3.77
N CYS A 429 -2.87 12.06 -4.93
CA CYS A 429 -3.28 12.96 -6.01
C CYS A 429 -2.18 13.96 -6.43
N HIS A 430 -0.91 13.54 -6.36
CA HIS A 430 0.26 14.39 -6.64
C HIS A 430 0.76 14.24 -8.08
N LYS A 431 0.36 13.17 -8.79
CA LYS A 431 0.82 12.89 -10.15
C LYS A 431 -0.15 13.49 -11.15
N GLU A 432 0.30 14.45 -11.95
CA GLU A 432 -0.53 15.04 -13.01
C GLU A 432 -0.90 14.01 -14.08
N VAL A 433 -2.16 14.01 -14.51
CA VAL A 433 -2.66 13.27 -15.65
C VAL A 433 -2.88 14.24 -16.80
N SER A 434 -1.85 14.41 -17.62
CA SER A 434 -1.91 15.29 -18.80
C SER A 434 -1.18 14.70 -20.00
N ALA A 435 -1.48 15.23 -21.18
CA ALA A 435 -0.85 14.85 -22.43
C ALA A 435 -0.52 16.11 -23.24
N SER A 436 0.63 16.10 -23.93
CA SER A 436 1.02 17.16 -24.86
C SER A 436 0.75 16.69 -26.30
N PHE A 437 -0.06 17.44 -27.02
CA PHE A 437 -0.45 17.12 -28.39
C PHE A 437 0.34 17.98 -29.39
N LYS A 438 1.01 17.32 -30.34
CA LYS A 438 1.58 17.98 -31.54
C LYS A 438 0.56 17.95 -32.67
N SER A 439 0.77 18.75 -33.72
CA SER A 439 -0.04 18.66 -34.94
C SER A 439 -0.04 17.23 -35.46
N THR A 440 -1.22 16.71 -35.80
CA THR A 440 -1.50 15.31 -36.22
C THR A 440 -1.52 14.22 -35.14
N VAL A 441 -1.19 14.51 -33.88
CA VAL A 441 -1.25 13.52 -32.79
C VAL A 441 -2.62 13.55 -32.11
N SER A 442 -3.22 12.37 -31.92
CA SER A 442 -4.45 12.18 -31.18
C SER A 442 -4.39 10.91 -30.34
N ILE A 443 -5.05 10.90 -29.19
CA ILE A 443 -5.28 9.70 -28.40
C ILE A 443 -6.71 9.25 -28.68
N THR A 444 -6.90 7.97 -29.02
CA THR A 444 -8.22 7.38 -29.24
C THR A 444 -8.45 6.25 -28.26
N TYR A 445 -9.50 6.38 -27.45
CA TYR A 445 -10.03 5.33 -26.60
C TYR A 445 -11.15 4.61 -27.36
N MET A 446 -10.96 3.32 -27.63
CA MET A 446 -11.99 2.46 -28.21
C MET A 446 -12.85 1.92 -27.07
N LEU A 447 -14.10 2.39 -26.99
CA LEU A 447 -15.03 2.01 -25.92
C LEU A 447 -15.81 0.74 -26.27
N LYS A 448 -15.93 0.43 -27.56
CA LYS A 448 -16.54 -0.81 -28.07
C LYS A 448 -15.80 -1.27 -29.31
N GLU A 449 -15.28 -2.50 -29.29
CA GLU A 449 -14.68 -3.11 -30.48
C GLU A 449 -15.78 -3.56 -31.47
N PRO A 450 -15.58 -3.40 -32.78
CA PRO A 450 -16.51 -3.96 -33.76
C PRO A 450 -16.45 -5.49 -33.71
N TYR A 451 -17.61 -6.13 -33.52
CA TYR A 451 -17.75 -7.58 -33.57
C TYR A 451 -17.32 -8.09 -34.96
N GLU A 452 -16.22 -8.82 -35.05
CA GLU A 452 -15.95 -9.65 -36.23
C GLU A 452 -16.80 -10.91 -36.14
N VAL A 453 -17.83 -11.01 -36.98
CA VAL A 453 -18.61 -12.24 -37.14
C VAL A 453 -17.72 -13.27 -37.83
N SER A 454 -16.97 -14.06 -37.06
CA SER A 454 -16.44 -15.32 -37.54
C SER A 454 -17.61 -16.29 -37.73
N ARG A 455 -17.88 -16.64 -38.99
CA ARG A 455 -18.75 -17.76 -39.34
C ARG A 455 -18.15 -19.02 -38.72
N ASN A 456 -18.90 -19.66 -37.84
CA ASN A 456 -18.72 -20.99 -37.24
C ASN A 456 -18.06 -21.03 -35.86
N SER A 457 -18.81 -20.61 -34.84
CA SER A 457 -18.74 -21.22 -33.51
C SER A 457 -20.14 -21.22 -32.89
N SER A 458 -20.61 -22.42 -32.52
CA SER A 458 -21.92 -22.66 -31.90
C SER A 458 -21.87 -22.43 -30.38
N VAL A 459 -21.21 -21.36 -29.95
CA VAL A 459 -21.14 -20.96 -28.54
C VAL A 459 -21.84 -19.63 -28.43
N TRP A 460 -23.00 -19.61 -27.78
CA TRP A 460 -23.67 -18.38 -27.38
C TRP A 460 -22.97 -17.85 -26.13
N PRO A 461 -22.29 -16.69 -26.15
CA PRO A 461 -21.94 -16.00 -24.93
C PRO A 461 -23.17 -15.20 -24.51
N SER A 462 -23.84 -15.68 -23.46
CA SER A 462 -24.85 -14.95 -22.75
C SER A 462 -24.26 -13.70 -22.07
N SER A 463 -24.86 -12.54 -22.39
CA SER A 463 -25.04 -11.35 -21.55
C SER A 463 -23.92 -10.30 -21.37
N ILE A 464 -24.36 -9.04 -21.25
CA ILE A 464 -23.70 -7.83 -20.68
C ILE A 464 -22.91 -6.88 -21.62
N TYR A 465 -23.45 -6.48 -22.77
CA TYR A 465 -23.17 -5.13 -23.30
C TYR A 465 -24.48 -4.49 -23.73
N SER A 466 -25.18 -3.87 -22.79
CA SER A 466 -26.32 -3.02 -23.13
C SER A 466 -25.86 -1.95 -24.12
N ASP A 467 -26.67 -1.67 -25.14
CA ASP A 467 -26.48 -0.49 -25.98
C ASP A 467 -26.52 0.74 -25.08
N MET A 468 -25.33 1.28 -24.77
CA MET A 468 -25.19 2.42 -23.85
C MET A 468 -25.89 3.62 -24.46
N THR A 469 -27.03 3.97 -23.89
CA THR A 469 -27.87 5.09 -24.28
C THR A 469 -27.76 6.14 -23.19
N LEU A 470 -27.06 7.25 -23.47
CA LEU A 470 -26.84 8.32 -22.52
C LEU A 470 -27.88 9.41 -22.67
N ARG A 471 -28.68 9.61 -21.63
CA ARG A 471 -29.54 10.79 -21.47
C ARG A 471 -28.85 11.96 -20.76
N GLY A 472 -27.58 11.80 -20.39
CA GLY A 472 -26.78 12.87 -19.81
C GLY A 472 -25.34 12.44 -19.65
N GLU A 473 -24.46 13.45 -19.60
CA GLU A 473 -23.03 13.28 -19.41
C GLU A 473 -22.45 14.45 -18.62
N ASN A 474 -21.37 14.18 -17.89
CA ASN A 474 -20.59 15.18 -17.19
C ASN A 474 -19.15 15.08 -17.69
N ILE A 475 -18.72 16.08 -18.44
CA ILE A 475 -17.40 16.16 -19.06
C ILE A 475 -16.65 17.30 -18.36
N SER A 476 -15.51 16.99 -17.76
CA SER A 476 -14.60 18.00 -17.20
C SER A 476 -13.19 17.78 -17.74
N LEU A 477 -12.57 18.83 -18.26
CA LEU A 477 -11.19 18.80 -18.71
C LEU A 477 -10.52 20.15 -18.52
N SER A 478 -9.19 20.13 -18.45
CA SER A 478 -8.37 21.34 -18.49
C SER A 478 -7.48 21.33 -19.72
N PHE A 479 -7.28 22.49 -20.35
CA PHE A 479 -6.43 22.63 -21.53
C PHE A 479 -5.61 23.92 -21.49
N ARG A 480 -4.50 23.91 -22.23
CA ARG A 480 -3.63 25.06 -22.45
C ARG A 480 -3.18 25.05 -23.91
N THR A 481 -3.45 26.11 -24.66
CA THR A 481 -3.09 26.17 -26.09
C THR A 481 -2.82 27.59 -26.57
N HIS A 482 -1.99 27.72 -27.60
CA HIS A 482 -1.79 28.94 -28.39
C HIS A 482 -2.38 28.81 -29.81
N GLN A 483 -3.06 27.69 -30.07
CA GLN A 483 -3.55 27.32 -31.39
C GLN A 483 -5.06 27.47 -31.47
N SER A 484 -5.51 28.03 -32.58
CA SER A 484 -6.90 28.27 -32.93
C SER A 484 -7.05 28.19 -34.46
N PRO A 485 -7.94 27.33 -35.00
CA PRO A 485 -8.86 26.45 -34.27
C PRO A 485 -8.16 25.21 -33.67
N ALA A 486 -8.77 24.59 -32.65
CA ALA A 486 -8.24 23.38 -32.01
C ALA A 486 -9.36 22.44 -31.53
N LEU A 487 -9.32 21.15 -31.90
CA LEU A 487 -10.24 20.14 -31.38
C LEU A 487 -9.69 19.54 -30.08
N LEU A 488 -10.42 19.71 -28.98
CA LEU A 488 -10.03 19.25 -27.65
C LEU A 488 -10.55 17.84 -27.38
N LEU A 489 -11.84 17.61 -27.62
CA LEU A 489 -12.53 16.36 -27.39
C LEU A 489 -13.49 16.06 -28.54
N TYR A 490 -13.52 14.80 -28.98
CA TYR A 490 -14.50 14.31 -29.94
C TYR A 490 -14.96 12.90 -29.55
N VAL A 491 -16.25 12.76 -29.24
CA VAL A 491 -16.88 11.49 -28.89
C VAL A 491 -17.86 11.14 -30.00
N ASN A 492 -17.76 9.94 -30.58
CA ASN A 492 -18.63 9.53 -31.69
C ASN A 492 -19.28 8.17 -31.44
N SER A 493 -20.44 7.96 -32.06
CA SER A 493 -21.16 6.71 -32.05
C SER A 493 -21.09 5.93 -33.37
N PHE A 494 -21.61 4.71 -33.36
CA PHE A 494 -21.83 3.92 -34.58
C PHE A 494 -22.91 4.52 -35.49
N TYR A 495 -23.82 5.35 -34.95
CA TYR A 495 -24.93 5.97 -35.67
C TYR A 495 -24.60 7.36 -36.24
N ARG A 496 -23.30 7.72 -36.33
CA ARG A 496 -22.84 9.05 -36.78
C ARG A 496 -23.35 10.20 -35.91
N GLU A 497 -23.72 9.90 -34.66
CA GLU A 497 -23.94 10.89 -33.62
C GLU A 497 -22.58 11.26 -33.02
N TYR A 498 -22.42 12.49 -32.57
CA TYR A 498 -21.19 12.92 -31.91
C TYR A 498 -21.38 14.11 -30.97
N VAL A 499 -20.43 14.24 -30.06
CA VAL A 499 -20.21 15.43 -29.23
C VAL A 499 -18.79 15.91 -29.50
N ALA A 500 -18.62 17.20 -29.81
CA ALA A 500 -17.31 17.79 -30.06
C ALA A 500 -17.11 19.07 -29.24
N LEU A 501 -15.96 19.17 -28.57
CA LEU A 501 -15.51 20.39 -27.91
C LEU A 501 -14.28 20.93 -28.63
N LEU A 502 -14.36 22.16 -29.12
CA LEU A 502 -13.28 22.80 -29.86
C LEU A 502 -13.17 24.29 -29.53
N ILE A 503 -12.00 24.84 -29.81
CA ILE A 503 -11.79 26.29 -29.95
C ILE A 503 -11.97 26.62 -31.42
N ASN A 504 -12.91 27.52 -31.74
CA ASN A 504 -13.17 27.93 -33.10
C ASN A 504 -12.12 28.95 -33.59
N LYS A 505 -12.18 29.33 -34.86
CA LYS A 505 -11.24 30.28 -35.50
C LYS A 505 -11.26 31.72 -34.93
N HIS A 506 -12.18 32.02 -34.00
CA HIS A 506 -12.31 33.32 -33.33
C HIS A 506 -11.91 33.22 -31.84
N ASP A 507 -11.22 32.16 -31.44
CA ASP A 507 -10.75 31.91 -30.06
C ASP A 507 -11.88 31.71 -29.03
N GLU A 508 -13.06 31.31 -29.49
CA GLU A 508 -14.21 30.99 -28.65
C GLU A 508 -14.33 29.48 -28.45
N LEU A 509 -14.78 29.06 -27.25
CA LEU A 509 -15.14 27.67 -27.00
C LEU A 509 -16.47 27.36 -27.69
N GLU A 510 -16.48 26.27 -28.46
CA GLU A 510 -17.63 25.81 -29.20
C GLU A 510 -17.90 24.33 -28.88
N LEU A 511 -19.11 24.06 -28.40
CA LEU A 511 -19.61 22.72 -28.09
C LEU A 511 -20.65 22.32 -29.14
N ARG A 512 -20.40 21.22 -29.84
CA ARG A 512 -21.27 20.71 -30.90
C ARG A 512 -21.93 19.41 -30.50
N TYR A 513 -23.26 19.36 -30.58
CA TYR A 513 -24.05 18.16 -30.41
C TYR A 513 -24.68 17.74 -31.72
N LYS A 514 -24.44 16.50 -32.14
CA LYS A 514 -25.21 15.82 -33.16
C LYS A 514 -25.75 14.53 -32.56
N LEU A 515 -26.96 14.59 -31.99
CA LEU A 515 -27.58 13.45 -31.31
C LEU A 515 -28.48 12.60 -32.23
N HIS A 516 -28.73 13.07 -33.45
CA HIS A 516 -29.54 12.34 -34.42
C HIS A 516 -28.90 12.41 -35.82
N SER A 517 -28.75 11.27 -36.49
CA SER A 517 -28.05 11.19 -37.78
C SER A 517 -28.68 12.05 -38.89
N GLY A 518 -30.01 12.15 -38.89
CA GLY A 518 -30.81 12.90 -39.86
C GLY A 518 -31.11 14.37 -39.51
N ARG A 519 -30.59 14.89 -38.39
CA ARG A 519 -30.71 16.30 -38.02
C ARG A 519 -29.39 17.04 -38.16
N ASP A 520 -29.48 18.36 -38.27
CA ASP A 520 -28.34 19.26 -38.27
C ASP A 520 -27.64 19.29 -36.90
N VAL A 521 -26.37 19.68 -36.92
CA VAL A 521 -25.57 19.83 -35.70
C VAL A 521 -26.02 21.06 -34.93
N GLU A 522 -26.22 20.92 -33.62
CA GLU A 522 -26.47 22.02 -32.71
C GLU A 522 -25.15 22.56 -32.19
N VAL A 523 -24.89 23.85 -32.44
CA VAL A 523 -23.63 24.54 -32.09
C VAL A 523 -23.88 25.50 -30.95
N LEU A 524 -23.24 25.25 -29.81
CA LEU A 524 -23.33 26.04 -28.59
C LEU A 524 -22.01 26.80 -28.40
N GLY A 525 -22.01 28.10 -28.68
CA GLY A 525 -20.85 28.97 -28.49
C GLY A 525 -20.87 29.60 -27.10
N SER A 526 -19.73 29.58 -26.41
CA SER A 526 -19.56 30.30 -25.15
C SER A 526 -19.25 31.78 -25.38
N ARG A 527 -19.58 32.64 -24.41
CA ARG A 527 -19.23 34.08 -24.46
C ARG A 527 -17.80 34.36 -24.01
N VAL A 528 -17.09 33.36 -23.48
CA VAL A 528 -15.69 33.51 -23.04
C VAL A 528 -14.76 33.48 -24.26
N MET A 529 -14.01 34.57 -24.42
CA MET A 529 -13.09 34.80 -25.55
C MET A 529 -11.63 34.56 -25.17
N ASN A 530 -10.75 34.49 -26.17
CA ASN A 530 -9.29 34.43 -26.02
C ASN A 530 -8.80 33.21 -25.25
N LEU A 531 -9.42 32.04 -25.46
CA LEU A 531 -9.04 30.81 -24.75
C LEU A 531 -7.75 30.15 -25.29
N ALA A 532 -7.21 30.68 -26.39
CA ALA A 532 -5.92 30.28 -26.97
C ALA A 532 -4.77 31.21 -26.51
N ASP A 533 -4.81 31.71 -25.29
CA ASP A 533 -3.82 32.65 -24.73
C ASP A 533 -2.58 31.97 -24.12
N GLY A 534 -2.55 30.63 -24.12
CA GLY A 534 -1.50 29.82 -23.50
C GLY A 534 -1.55 29.77 -21.99
N ARG A 535 -2.66 30.10 -21.35
CA ARG A 535 -2.94 29.84 -19.93
C ARG A 535 -3.73 28.54 -19.79
N LEU A 536 -3.77 28.02 -18.57
CA LEU A 536 -4.56 26.83 -18.25
C LEU A 536 -6.01 27.27 -18.02
N HIS A 537 -6.93 26.68 -18.80
CA HIS A 537 -8.37 26.85 -18.64
C HIS A 537 -9.01 25.52 -18.26
N THR A 538 -10.05 25.55 -17.43
CA THR A 538 -10.86 24.40 -17.04
C THR A 538 -12.27 24.55 -17.58
N VAL A 539 -12.78 23.52 -18.24
CA VAL A 539 -14.13 23.47 -18.80
C VAL A 539 -14.89 22.33 -18.14
N THR A 540 -16.07 22.64 -17.61
CA THR A 540 -17.03 21.64 -17.13
C THR A 540 -18.33 21.76 -17.93
N ILE A 541 -18.74 20.65 -18.53
CA ILE A 541 -19.97 20.51 -19.32
C ILE A 541 -20.83 19.47 -18.62
N ARG A 542 -22.08 19.83 -18.34
CA ARG A 542 -23.08 18.88 -17.82
C ARG A 542 -24.31 18.93 -18.70
N ARG A 543 -24.68 17.79 -19.27
CA ARG A 543 -25.95 17.62 -19.95
C ARG A 543 -26.86 16.71 -19.15
N LEU A 544 -28.12 17.12 -19.03
CA LEU A 544 -29.20 16.27 -18.56
C LEU A 544 -30.39 16.45 -19.50
N ALA A 545 -30.73 15.40 -20.24
CA ALA A 545 -31.67 15.40 -21.35
C ALA A 545 -31.33 16.48 -22.39
N ASP A 546 -32.21 17.44 -22.59
CA ASP A 546 -32.07 18.57 -23.51
C ASP A 546 -31.28 19.74 -22.91
N THR A 547 -31.13 19.81 -21.58
CA THR A 547 -30.45 20.93 -20.91
C THR A 547 -28.95 20.69 -20.86
N VAL A 548 -28.16 21.63 -21.39
CA VAL A 548 -26.69 21.62 -21.37
C VAL A 548 -26.19 22.84 -20.59
N SER A 549 -25.33 22.62 -19.61
CA SER A 549 -24.63 23.69 -18.90
C SER A 549 -23.14 23.64 -19.14
N VAL A 550 -22.54 24.79 -19.43
CA VAL A 550 -21.11 24.97 -19.64
C VAL A 550 -20.58 25.98 -18.62
N GLN A 551 -19.48 25.64 -17.96
CA GLN A 551 -18.74 26.53 -17.09
C GLN A 551 -17.26 26.51 -17.47
N ILE A 552 -16.69 27.70 -17.67
CA ILE A 552 -15.28 27.88 -18.03
C ILE A 552 -14.62 28.68 -16.91
N ASP A 553 -13.60 28.10 -16.28
CA ASP A 553 -12.91 28.67 -15.13
C ASP A 553 -13.90 29.10 -14.02
N GLN A 554 -13.75 30.31 -13.50
CA GLN A 554 -14.65 30.91 -12.50
C GLN A 554 -15.74 31.80 -13.13
N ASN A 555 -15.93 31.74 -14.46
CA ASN A 555 -16.97 32.51 -15.13
C ASN A 555 -18.38 31.99 -14.78
N ALA A 556 -19.38 32.83 -15.03
CA ALA A 556 -20.78 32.45 -14.84
C ALA A 556 -21.13 31.24 -15.71
N ARG A 557 -21.89 30.31 -15.12
CA ARG A 557 -22.44 29.15 -15.84
C ARG A 557 -23.37 29.62 -16.96
N GLU A 558 -23.19 29.03 -18.14
CA GLU A 558 -24.02 29.26 -19.32
C GLU A 558 -24.90 28.03 -19.56
N ASP A 559 -26.22 28.23 -19.70
CA ASP A 559 -27.18 27.15 -19.93
C ASP A 559 -27.79 27.27 -21.34
N PHE A 560 -27.91 26.12 -22.00
CA PHE A 560 -28.44 25.96 -23.36
C PHE A 560 -29.46 24.82 -23.38
N ASN A 561 -30.40 24.86 -24.33
CA ASN A 561 -31.37 23.80 -24.55
C ASN A 561 -31.24 23.24 -25.96
N LEU A 562 -31.07 21.93 -26.07
CA LEU A 562 -31.04 21.19 -27.32
C LEU A 562 -32.47 21.00 -27.85
N THR A 563 -32.60 20.98 -29.17
CA THR A 563 -33.87 20.90 -29.89
C THR A 563 -33.99 19.64 -30.75
N SER A 564 -32.89 18.91 -30.93
CA SER A 564 -32.82 17.75 -31.82
C SER A 564 -33.32 16.45 -31.18
N ASP A 565 -32.64 15.97 -30.14
CA ASP A 565 -32.85 14.70 -29.45
C ASP A 565 -32.28 14.78 -28.03
N VAL A 566 -32.59 13.81 -27.18
CA VAL A 566 -32.11 13.73 -25.78
C VAL A 566 -31.22 12.52 -25.51
N GLU A 567 -31.11 11.60 -26.47
CA GLU A 567 -30.34 10.36 -26.33
C GLU A 567 -29.06 10.39 -27.17
N PHE A 568 -27.95 9.97 -26.56
CA PHE A 568 -26.69 9.70 -27.26
C PHE A 568 -26.41 8.21 -27.23
N ASN A 569 -26.48 7.56 -28.38
CA ASN A 569 -26.62 6.11 -28.49
C ASN A 569 -25.31 5.45 -28.92
N ASN A 570 -24.95 4.33 -28.28
CA ASN A 570 -23.95 3.38 -28.75
C ASN A 570 -22.60 4.04 -29.09
N ILE A 571 -22.00 4.69 -28.09
CA ILE A 571 -20.71 5.35 -28.20
C ILE A 571 -19.65 4.34 -28.66
N LYS A 572 -18.90 4.72 -29.69
CA LYS A 572 -17.85 3.91 -30.32
C LYS A 572 -16.48 4.25 -29.75
N SER A 573 -16.12 5.52 -29.77
CA SER A 573 -14.79 5.98 -29.40
C SER A 573 -14.79 7.40 -28.86
N LEU A 574 -13.75 7.69 -28.09
CA LEU A 574 -13.43 9.02 -27.57
C LEU A 574 -12.03 9.41 -28.08
N ILE A 575 -11.93 10.59 -28.66
CA ILE A 575 -10.69 11.11 -29.26
C ILE A 575 -10.31 12.39 -28.52
N LEU A 576 -9.07 12.44 -28.00
CA LEU A 576 -8.47 13.60 -27.37
C LEU A 576 -7.36 14.15 -28.26
N GLY A 577 -7.37 15.47 -28.43
CA GLY A 577 -6.37 16.20 -29.19
C GLY A 577 -6.41 15.88 -30.67
N ARG A 578 -6.75 16.87 -31.49
CA ARG A 578 -6.50 16.82 -32.93
C ARG A 578 -6.37 18.25 -33.43
N VAL A 579 -5.14 18.71 -33.55
CA VAL A 579 -4.86 20.00 -34.18
C VAL A 579 -4.83 19.74 -35.68
N GLN A 580 -5.75 20.38 -36.41
CA GLN A 580 -5.84 20.29 -37.86
C GLN A 580 -5.27 21.54 -38.52
#